data_AF-A0A3B0WTA2-F1
#
_entry.id   AF-A0A3B0WTA2-F1
#
_cell.length_a   1.000
_cell.length_b   1.000
_cell.length_c   1.000
_cell.angle_alpha   90.00
_cell.angle_beta   90.00
_cell.angle_gamma   90.00
#
_symmetry.space_group_name_H-M   'P 1'
#
loop_
_entity.id
_entity.type
_entity.pdbx_description
1 polymer ?
#
loop_
_entity_poly.entity_id
_entity_poly.type
_entity_poly.pdbx_seq_one_letter_code
_entity_poly.pdbx_strand_id
1 'polypeptide(L)'
;MLTALSMHRVLADESPVAISKKEVLSALIKNADVLLKDGAYCDNVGTTEDDLSIGDYISGFWAFQATTKGKNWIEVTTSKLTEHVYLAKVTILRNHGEEEWGWGVSFKIDDNKNVNRHSFTCTGGG
;
A
#
# COMPACT_ATOMS: atom_id res chain seq x y z
N MET A 1 -58.63 -2.09 22.11
CA MET A 1 -57.98 -1.26 21.07
C MET A 1 -56.48 -1.42 21.23
N LEU A 2 -55.87 -2.24 20.38
CA LEU A 2 -54.42 -2.33 20.24
C LEU A 2 -53.98 -1.24 19.26
N THR A 3 -53.00 -0.42 19.61
CA THR A 3 -52.24 0.35 18.63
C THR A 3 -50.77 0.40 19.02
N ALA A 4 -49.94 0.22 18.00
CA ALA A 4 -48.63 -0.41 18.04
C ALA A 4 -47.48 0.48 18.54
N LEU A 5 -46.46 -0.17 19.13
CA LEU A 5 -45.14 0.39 19.35
C LEU A 5 -44.45 0.69 18.00
N SER A 6 -44.07 1.95 17.81
CA SER A 6 -43.21 2.40 16.71
C SER A 6 -41.77 1.94 16.97
N MET A 7 -41.34 0.88 16.28
CA MET A 7 -39.94 0.49 16.18
C MET A 7 -39.19 1.52 15.34
N HIS A 8 -38.47 2.42 16.00
CA HIS A 8 -37.45 3.22 15.34
C HIS A 8 -36.31 2.29 14.95
N ARG A 9 -36.23 2.02 13.64
CA ARG A 9 -35.14 1.27 13.01
C ARG A 9 -33.86 2.08 13.19
N VAL A 10 -32.98 1.62 14.09
CA VAL A 10 -31.60 2.11 14.18
C VAL A 10 -30.93 1.71 12.87
N LEU A 11 -30.73 2.67 11.97
CA LEU A 11 -29.84 2.51 10.84
C LEU A 11 -28.44 2.47 11.42
N ALA A 12 -27.81 1.29 11.39
CA ALA A 12 -26.40 1.16 11.69
C ALA A 12 -25.64 2.06 10.72
N ASP A 13 -24.93 3.04 11.27
CA ASP A 13 -23.91 3.80 10.57
C ASP A 13 -22.77 2.83 10.26
N GLU A 14 -22.88 2.11 9.13
CA GLU A 14 -21.78 1.29 8.62
C GLU A 14 -20.69 2.25 8.15
N SER A 15 -19.84 2.66 9.09
CA SER A 15 -18.60 3.34 8.78
C SER A 15 -17.88 2.48 7.73
N PRO A 16 -17.52 3.05 6.56
CA PRO A 16 -16.99 2.27 5.45
C PRO A 16 -15.76 1.50 5.95
N VAL A 17 -15.81 0.18 5.81
CA VAL A 17 -14.77 -0.74 6.30
C VAL A 17 -13.45 -0.29 5.68
N ALA A 18 -12.57 0.28 6.50
CA ALA A 18 -11.25 0.70 6.06
C ALA A 18 -10.50 -0.52 5.50
N ILE A 19 -9.91 -0.38 4.30
CA ILE A 19 -9.13 -1.44 3.66
C ILE A 19 -8.03 -1.91 4.60
N SER A 20 -8.01 -3.20 4.91
CA SER A 20 -7.06 -3.75 5.87
C SER A 20 -5.62 -3.78 5.32
N LYS A 21 -4.62 -3.80 6.22
CA LYS A 21 -3.20 -3.94 5.83
C LYS A 21 -2.94 -5.19 4.98
N LYS A 22 -3.64 -6.30 5.29
CA LYS A 22 -3.55 -7.56 4.53
C LYS A 22 -4.07 -7.39 3.11
N GLU A 23 -5.18 -6.67 2.92
CA GLU A 23 -5.75 -6.41 1.60
C GLU A 23 -4.84 -5.50 0.77
N VAL A 24 -4.25 -4.47 1.37
CA VAL A 24 -3.25 -3.62 0.69
C VAL A 24 -2.05 -4.45 0.23
N LEU A 25 -1.47 -5.28 1.11
CA LEU A 25 -0.34 -6.13 0.74
C LEU A 25 -0.73 -7.14 -0.34
N SER A 26 -1.92 -7.74 -0.24
CA SER A 26 -2.42 -8.65 -1.27
C SER A 26 -2.58 -7.96 -2.62
N ALA A 27 -3.09 -6.73 -2.62
CA ALA A 27 -3.26 -5.92 -3.82
C ALA A 27 -1.91 -5.53 -4.44
N LEU A 28 -0.92 -5.17 -3.61
CA LEU A 28 0.45 -4.90 -4.08
C LEU A 28 1.04 -6.14 -4.77
N ILE A 29 0.99 -7.32 -4.12
CA ILE A 29 1.53 -8.56 -4.68
C ILE A 29 0.85 -8.93 -6.01
N LYS A 30 -0.47 -8.76 -6.11
CA LYS A 30 -1.23 -9.02 -7.34
C LYS A 30 -0.89 -8.07 -8.50
N ASN A 31 -0.29 -6.93 -8.22
CA ASN A 31 0.09 -5.91 -9.21
C ASN A 31 1.62 -5.73 -9.26
N ALA A 32 2.38 -6.72 -8.82
CA ALA A 32 3.84 -6.70 -8.88
C ALA A 32 4.37 -6.58 -10.31
N ASP A 33 3.57 -6.94 -11.32
CA ASP A 33 3.90 -6.89 -12.74
C ASP A 33 3.78 -5.47 -13.37
N VAL A 34 3.35 -4.47 -12.61
CA VAL A 34 3.32 -3.07 -13.09
C VAL A 34 4.75 -2.61 -13.38
N LEU A 35 4.98 -2.07 -14.57
CA LEU A 35 6.30 -1.61 -14.99
C LEU A 35 6.66 -0.29 -14.30
N LEU A 36 7.91 -0.14 -13.88
CA LEU A 36 8.41 1.06 -13.22
C LEU A 36 8.27 2.30 -14.10
N LYS A 37 8.52 2.16 -15.41
CA LYS A 37 8.37 3.25 -16.39
C LYS A 37 6.96 3.85 -16.48
N ASP A 38 5.94 3.10 -16.03
CA ASP A 38 4.54 3.53 -16.05
C ASP A 38 4.12 4.21 -14.75
N GLY A 39 4.98 4.18 -13.72
CA GLY A 39 4.75 4.76 -12.40
C GLY A 39 5.38 6.15 -12.23
N ALA A 40 4.77 6.99 -11.39
CA ALA A 40 5.33 8.29 -11.05
C ALA A 40 6.54 8.14 -10.14
N TYR A 41 7.61 8.91 -10.40
CA TYR A 41 8.86 8.87 -9.65
C TYR A 41 9.50 7.48 -9.55
N CYS A 42 9.17 6.58 -10.48
CA CYS A 42 9.69 5.22 -10.53
C CYS A 42 10.75 5.04 -11.63
N ASP A 43 11.15 6.11 -12.32
CA ASP A 43 12.18 6.02 -13.35
C ASP A 43 13.57 5.80 -12.70
N ASN A 44 14.26 4.74 -13.11
CA ASN A 44 15.59 4.34 -12.62
C ASN A 44 15.70 4.20 -11.08
N VAL A 45 14.62 3.83 -10.39
CA VAL A 45 14.64 3.64 -8.91
C VAL A 45 14.92 2.21 -8.48
N GLY A 46 15.15 1.31 -9.44
CA GLY A 46 15.53 -0.07 -9.17
C GLY A 46 16.81 -0.18 -8.35
N THR A 47 16.98 -1.31 -7.67
CA THR A 47 18.25 -1.67 -7.03
C THR A 47 19.30 -2.16 -8.03
N THR A 48 18.85 -2.59 -9.22
CA THR A 48 19.70 -2.96 -10.36
C THR A 48 19.12 -2.41 -11.66
N GLU A 49 19.93 -2.33 -12.72
CA GLU A 49 19.48 -1.88 -14.05
C GLU A 49 18.44 -2.82 -14.69
N ASP A 50 18.37 -4.07 -14.21
CA ASP A 50 17.44 -5.10 -14.71
C ASP A 50 16.08 -5.06 -13.99
N ASP A 51 15.90 -4.19 -12.99
CA ASP A 51 14.64 -4.05 -12.27
C ASP A 51 13.62 -3.29 -13.15
N LEU A 52 12.61 -4.01 -13.67
CA LEU A 52 11.65 -3.44 -14.64
C LEU A 52 10.27 -3.18 -14.04
N SER A 53 9.94 -3.83 -12.93
CA SER A 53 8.61 -3.84 -12.34
C SER A 53 8.58 -3.40 -10.87
N ILE A 54 7.39 -3.08 -10.37
CA ILE A 54 7.14 -2.82 -8.94
C ILE A 54 7.56 -4.02 -8.09
N GLY A 55 7.37 -5.24 -8.61
CA GLY A 55 7.84 -6.47 -7.99
C GLY A 55 9.35 -6.49 -7.82
N ASP A 56 10.09 -6.19 -8.90
CA ASP A 56 11.56 -6.15 -8.87
C ASP A 56 12.05 -5.13 -7.86
N TYR A 57 11.55 -3.89 -7.94
CA TYR A 57 11.84 -2.80 -7.00
C TYR A 57 11.61 -3.21 -5.54
N ILE A 58 10.40 -3.68 -5.20
CA ILE A 58 10.07 -4.07 -3.83
C ILE A 58 10.94 -5.25 -3.36
N SER A 59 11.20 -6.23 -4.24
CA SER A 59 12.01 -7.40 -3.89
C SER A 59 13.48 -7.06 -3.66
N GLY A 60 14.05 -6.15 -4.46
CA GLY A 60 15.42 -5.65 -4.31
C GLY A 60 15.61 -4.95 -2.96
N PHE A 61 14.73 -4.01 -2.62
CA PHE A 61 14.79 -3.33 -1.32
C PHE A 61 14.50 -4.28 -0.15
N TRP A 62 13.60 -5.24 -0.32
CA TRP A 62 13.39 -6.27 0.69
C TRP A 62 14.66 -7.10 0.92
N ALA A 63 15.31 -7.55 -0.15
CA ALA A 63 16.54 -8.33 -0.08
C ALA A 63 17.68 -7.54 0.58
N PHE A 64 17.80 -6.25 0.24
CA PHE A 64 18.76 -5.33 0.86
C PHE A 64 18.54 -5.20 2.38
N GLN A 65 17.28 -5.22 2.83
CA GLN A 65 16.94 -5.11 4.24
C GLN A 65 16.91 -6.45 4.99
N ALA A 66 16.84 -7.59 4.29
CA ALA A 66 16.79 -8.93 4.91
C ALA A 66 18.09 -9.39 5.59
N THR A 67 19.03 -8.48 5.84
CA THR A 67 20.25 -8.80 6.62
C THR A 67 19.89 -9.18 8.06
N THR A 68 20.72 -9.99 8.71
CA THR A 68 20.51 -10.44 10.11
C THR A 68 20.78 -9.37 11.17
N LYS A 69 21.02 -8.12 10.75
CA LYS A 69 21.36 -6.99 11.62
C LYS A 69 20.31 -5.88 11.48
N GLY A 70 20.11 -5.12 12.55
CA GLY A 70 19.10 -4.05 12.61
C GLY A 70 17.69 -4.56 12.90
N LYS A 71 16.72 -3.64 12.87
CA LYS A 71 15.29 -3.91 12.96
C LYS A 71 14.67 -3.52 11.63
N ASN A 72 13.98 -4.46 10.99
CA ASN A 72 13.31 -4.26 9.72
C ASN A 72 11.83 -4.54 9.89
N TRP A 73 10.96 -3.71 9.30
CA TRP A 73 9.51 -3.93 9.32
C TRP A 73 8.85 -3.36 8.07
N ILE A 74 7.66 -3.84 7.77
CA ILE A 74 6.79 -3.20 6.78
C ILE A 74 5.82 -2.28 7.51
N GLU A 75 5.75 -1.04 7.08
CA GLU A 75 4.65 -0.15 7.41
C GLU A 75 3.63 -0.13 6.27
N VAL A 76 2.36 -0.28 6.62
CA VAL A 76 1.23 -0.19 5.69
C VAL A 76 0.25 0.83 6.24
N THR A 77 -0.01 1.87 5.46
CA THR A 77 -0.97 2.92 5.79
C THR A 77 -1.98 3.12 4.66
N THR A 78 -3.16 3.59 5.03
CA THR A 78 -4.24 3.91 4.09
C THR A 78 -4.84 5.25 4.48
N SER A 79 -4.99 6.17 3.52
CA SER A 79 -5.73 7.41 3.71
C SER A 79 -6.85 7.53 2.68
N LYS A 80 -8.05 7.89 3.13
CA LYS A 80 -9.20 8.08 2.24
C LYS A 80 -8.96 9.30 1.34
N LEU A 81 -9.11 9.14 0.03
CA LEU A 81 -9.01 10.22 -0.96
C LEU A 81 -10.39 10.72 -1.38
N THR A 82 -11.31 9.80 -1.62
CA THR A 82 -12.72 10.06 -1.96
C THR A 82 -13.61 9.08 -1.20
N GLU A 83 -14.92 9.10 -1.43
CA GLU A 83 -15.87 8.18 -0.80
C GLU A 83 -15.47 6.70 -0.96
N HIS A 84 -14.96 6.34 -2.14
CA HIS A 84 -14.69 4.96 -2.56
C HIS A 84 -13.23 4.68 -2.96
N VAL A 85 -12.33 5.65 -2.77
CA VAL A 85 -10.92 5.52 -3.17
C VAL A 85 -10.00 5.89 -2.03
N TYR A 86 -8.98 5.04 -1.82
CA TYR A 86 -7.97 5.18 -0.79
C TYR A 86 -6.60 5.28 -1.45
N LEU A 87 -5.70 6.06 -0.84
CA LEU A 87 -4.28 6.00 -1.09
C LEU A 87 -3.69 5.00 -0.12
N ALA A 88 -3.20 3.88 -0.64
CA ALA A 88 -2.41 2.92 0.10
C ALA A 88 -0.92 3.28 0.00
N LYS A 89 -0.18 3.11 1.09
CA LYS A 89 1.29 3.22 1.12
C LYS A 89 1.86 1.97 1.77
N VAL A 90 2.88 1.40 1.16
CA VAL A 90 3.65 0.26 1.68
C VAL A 90 5.10 0.68 1.70
N THR A 91 5.70 0.72 2.89
CA THR A 91 7.08 1.13 3.10
C THR A 91 7.85 0.02 3.80
N ILE A 92 8.98 -0.38 3.24
CA ILE A 92 9.96 -1.27 3.85
C ILE A 92 10.95 -0.39 4.62
N LEU A 93 10.91 -0.49 5.94
CA LEU A 93 11.67 0.36 6.85
C LEU A 93 12.79 -0.42 7.51
N ARG A 94 13.96 0.23 7.62
CA ARG A 94 15.12 -0.26 8.34
C ARG A 94 15.55 0.74 9.40
N ASN A 95 15.81 0.22 10.59
CA ASN A 95 16.49 0.93 11.66
C ASN A 95 17.76 0.17 12.06
N HIS A 96 18.92 0.80 11.89
CA HIS A 96 20.20 0.23 12.26
C HIS A 96 21.18 1.31 12.77
N GLY A 97 21.17 1.54 14.08
CA GLY A 97 21.99 2.59 14.69
C GLY A 97 21.45 3.97 14.36
N GLU A 98 22.21 4.78 13.62
CA GLU A 98 21.82 6.12 13.17
C GLU A 98 21.09 6.10 11.81
N GLU A 99 20.99 4.95 11.16
CA GLU A 99 20.28 4.78 9.88
C GLU A 99 18.78 4.54 10.12
N GLU A 100 17.94 5.48 9.68
CA GLU A 100 16.47 5.34 9.63
C GLU A 100 15.96 5.78 8.26
N TRP A 101 15.91 4.83 7.31
CA TRP A 101 15.42 5.08 5.94
C TRP A 101 14.38 4.04 5.54
N GLY A 102 13.58 4.38 4.54
CA GLY A 102 12.56 3.49 4.00
C GLY A 102 12.34 3.71 2.51
N TRP A 103 12.04 2.61 1.82
CA TRP A 103 11.67 2.60 0.41
C TRP A 103 10.31 1.93 0.28
N GLY A 104 9.58 2.26 -0.78
CA GLY A 104 8.21 1.82 -0.86
C GLY A 104 7.48 2.38 -2.04
N VAL A 105 6.20 2.02 -2.07
CA VAL A 105 5.28 2.46 -3.11
C VAL A 105 3.99 2.97 -2.49
N SER A 106 3.34 3.85 -3.22
CA SER A 106 1.96 4.21 -2.96
C SER A 106 1.12 4.01 -4.22
N PHE A 107 -0.15 3.68 -4.04
CA PHE A 107 -1.10 3.45 -5.13
C PHE A 107 -2.53 3.68 -4.65
N LYS A 108 -3.42 3.97 -5.59
CA LYS A 108 -4.86 4.14 -5.33
C LYS A 108 -5.56 2.79 -5.44
N ILE A 109 -6.43 2.51 -4.48
CA ILE A 109 -7.22 1.29 -4.37
C ILE A 109 -8.68 1.64 -4.00
N ASP A 110 -9.64 0.94 -4.59
CA ASP A 110 -11.07 1.13 -4.31
C ASP A 110 -11.62 0.17 -3.23
N ASP A 111 -12.88 0.35 -2.84
CA ASP A 111 -13.58 -0.53 -1.87
C ASP A 111 -13.62 -2.01 -2.30
N ASN A 112 -13.57 -2.28 -3.60
CA ASN A 112 -13.55 -3.61 -4.20
C ASN A 112 -12.13 -4.20 -4.28
N LYS A 113 -11.13 -3.49 -3.74
CA LYS A 113 -9.70 -3.83 -3.79
C LYS A 113 -9.12 -3.85 -5.20
N ASN A 114 -9.72 -3.12 -6.14
CA ASN A 114 -9.14 -2.87 -7.45
C ASN A 114 -8.09 -1.77 -7.34
N VAL A 115 -6.91 -2.02 -7.90
CA VAL A 115 -5.82 -1.05 -7.94
C VAL A 115 -5.86 -0.27 -9.23
N ASN A 116 -5.77 1.06 -9.15
CA ASN A 116 -5.46 1.86 -10.32
C ASN A 116 -3.97 1.70 -10.64
N ARG A 117 -3.67 0.84 -11.63
CA ARG A 117 -2.28 0.48 -12.00
C ARG A 117 -1.43 1.66 -12.49
N HIS A 118 -2.03 2.75 -12.96
CA HIS A 118 -1.29 3.97 -13.35
C HIS A 118 -1.07 4.95 -12.20
N SER A 119 -1.52 4.62 -10.99
CA SER A 119 -1.37 5.47 -9.81
C SER A 119 -0.20 5.08 -8.91
N PHE A 120 0.61 4.10 -9.34
CA PHE A 120 1.81 3.72 -8.60
C PHE A 120 2.79 4.89 -8.57
N THR A 121 3.31 5.13 -7.37
CA THR A 121 4.35 6.11 -7.12
C THR A 121 5.42 5.50 -6.22
N CYS A 122 6.69 5.59 -6.61
CA CYS A 122 7.81 5.14 -5.80
C CYS A 122 8.24 6.25 -4.83
N THR A 123 8.54 5.90 -3.56
CA THR A 123 8.81 6.90 -2.50
C THR A 123 10.28 6.98 -2.09
N GLY A 124 11.18 6.45 -2.91
CA GLY A 124 12.63 6.52 -2.75
C GLY A 124 13.35 5.87 -3.93
N GLY A 125 14.57 6.32 -4.20
CA GLY A 125 15.48 5.72 -5.18
C GLY A 125 16.71 5.12 -4.50
N GLY A 126 17.40 4.22 -5.21
CA GLY A 126 18.71 3.70 -4.88
C GLY A 126 19.73 4.23 -5.88
#